data_AF-A0A9N9FYU2-F1
#
_entry.id   AF-A0A9N9FYU2-F1
#
_cell.length_a   1.000
_cell.length_b   1.000
_cell.length_c   1.000
_cell.angle_alpha   90.00
_cell.angle_beta   90.00
_cell.angle_gamma   90.00
#
_symmetry.space_group_name_H-M   'P 1'
#
loop_
_entity.id
_entity.type
_entity.pdbx_description
1 polymer ?
#
loop_
_entity_poly.entity_id
_entity_poly.type
_entity_poly.pdbx_seq_one_letter_code
_entity_poly.pdbx_strand_id
1 'polypeptide(L)'
;MTGVGSMEAISSSECADKGLDELDEQLKQFRQKRDELKGMLEVERTSTNMLAVVGQTQRNSHNDDNNDNEYKQQLIEQIVCIPKRSEGEELLRSYRLTGKTIFSVPNNEIGLRFETFFGGRYHESYYIILRLNRGIDQLEIVKHTIPHFIPIADIQREHLNTNIDTFISIIDNNLQAFVARREQLSQLENVNGAGRDNNSE
;
A
#
# COMPACT_ATOMS: atom_id res chain seq x y z
N MET A 1 55.74 22.81 42.47
CA MET A 1 54.28 22.61 42.59
C MET A 1 53.92 21.50 41.60
N THR A 2 54.20 20.24 41.96
CA THR A 2 53.21 19.26 42.45
C THR A 2 52.11 19.00 41.42
N GLY A 3 52.37 18.03 40.54
CA GLY A 3 51.33 17.38 39.74
C GLY A 3 50.65 16.31 40.59
N VAL A 4 49.34 16.48 40.81
CA VAL A 4 48.44 15.48 41.39
C VAL A 4 47.15 15.58 40.58
N GLY A 5 46.67 14.46 40.05
CA GLY A 5 45.34 14.43 39.42
C GLY A 5 45.19 13.40 38.30
N SER A 6 45.22 12.11 38.65
CA SER A 6 44.66 11.05 37.80
C SER A 6 44.28 9.86 38.69
N MET A 7 43.10 9.92 39.31
CA MET A 7 42.54 8.74 39.99
C MET A 7 40.99 8.66 40.06
N GLU A 8 40.23 9.58 39.45
CA GLU A 8 38.75 9.57 39.57
C GLU A 8 37.97 9.17 38.30
N ALA A 9 38.62 8.84 37.18
CA ALA A 9 37.90 8.56 35.93
C ALA A 9 37.39 7.11 35.77
N ILE A 10 37.74 6.17 36.66
CA ILE A 10 37.52 4.73 36.41
C ILE A 10 36.15 4.24 36.90
N SER A 11 35.48 4.94 37.82
CA SER A 11 34.21 4.46 38.41
C SER A 11 32.96 4.72 37.54
N SER A 12 33.03 5.61 36.55
CA SER A 12 31.85 5.99 35.75
C SER A 12 31.66 5.17 34.47
N SER A 13 32.72 4.54 33.95
CA SER A 13 32.62 3.69 32.73
C SER A 13 32.04 2.31 33.03
N GLU A 14 32.29 1.76 34.22
CA GLU A 14 31.82 0.44 34.65
C GLU A 14 30.30 0.37 34.86
N CYS A 15 29.64 1.52 35.08
CA CYS A 15 28.19 1.61 35.24
C CYS A 15 27.46 1.71 33.89
N ALA A 16 28.09 2.36 32.90
CA ALA A 16 27.56 2.46 31.54
C ALA A 16 27.65 1.12 30.78
N ASP A 17 28.70 0.34 31.04
CA ASP A 17 28.92 -0.99 30.45
C ASP A 17 27.86 -2.01 30.89
N LYS A 18 27.53 -2.02 32.19
CA LYS A 18 26.47 -2.88 32.75
C LYS A 18 25.09 -2.59 32.18
N GLY A 19 24.79 -1.33 31.86
CA GLY A 19 23.53 -0.95 31.21
C GLY A 19 23.44 -1.35 29.74
N LEU A 20 24.58 -1.49 29.05
CA LEU A 20 24.63 -2.01 27.69
C LEU A 20 24.42 -3.52 27.65
N ASP A 21 25.02 -4.25 28.60
CA ASP A 21 24.83 -5.70 28.74
C ASP A 21 23.36 -6.05 29.04
N GLU A 22 22.73 -5.31 29.96
CA GLU A 22 21.32 -5.49 30.32
C GLU A 22 20.39 -5.20 29.13
N LEU A 23 20.73 -4.20 28.30
CA LEU A 23 19.98 -3.85 27.10
C LEU A 23 20.15 -4.90 25.99
N ASP A 24 21.34 -5.48 25.81
CA ASP A 24 21.57 -6.57 24.86
C ASP A 24 20.81 -7.84 25.26
N GLU A 25 20.77 -8.14 26.56
CA GLU A 25 19.99 -9.26 27.09
C GLU A 25 18.49 -9.07 26.88
N GLN A 26 17.97 -7.86 27.09
CA GLN A 26 16.58 -7.52 26.73
C GLN A 26 16.34 -7.66 25.22
N LEU A 27 17.24 -7.17 24.37
CA LEU A 27 17.15 -7.31 22.92
C LEU A 27 17.10 -8.77 22.48
N LYS A 28 17.88 -9.63 23.13
CA LYS A 28 17.89 -11.08 22.89
C LYS A 28 16.56 -11.72 23.30
N GLN A 29 16.02 -11.36 24.46
CA GLN A 29 14.70 -11.82 24.91
C GLN A 29 13.59 -11.38 23.94
N PHE A 30 13.58 -10.11 23.51
CA PHE A 30 12.60 -9.62 22.54
C PHE A 30 12.72 -10.29 21.17
N ARG A 31 13.93 -10.62 20.72
CA ARG A 31 14.15 -11.39 19.47
C ARG A 31 13.61 -12.81 19.60
N GLN A 32 13.88 -13.48 20.72
CA GLN A 32 13.37 -14.83 20.97
C GLN A 32 11.84 -14.84 21.00
N LYS A 33 11.23 -13.89 21.72
CA LYS A 33 9.78 -13.75 21.79
C LYS A 33 9.17 -13.43 20.43
N ARG A 34 9.81 -12.57 19.63
CA ARG A 34 9.40 -12.28 18.25
C ARG A 34 9.44 -13.53 17.38
N ASP A 35 10.51 -14.30 17.46
CA ASP A 35 10.70 -15.49 16.62
C ASP A 35 9.72 -16.61 17.02
N GLU A 36 9.43 -16.76 18.31
CA GLU A 36 8.37 -17.64 18.84
C GLU A 36 6.98 -17.23 18.32
N LEU A 37 6.61 -15.95 18.48
CA LEU A 37 5.34 -15.42 18.00
C LEU A 37 5.21 -15.55 16.47
N LYS A 38 6.31 -15.33 15.74
CA LYS A 38 6.34 -15.50 14.29
C LYS A 38 6.09 -16.96 13.90
N GLY A 39 6.67 -17.92 14.62
CA GLY A 39 6.41 -19.34 14.42
C GLY A 39 4.95 -19.71 14.69
N MET A 40 4.36 -19.22 15.78
CA MET A 40 2.94 -19.44 16.09
C MET A 40 2.02 -18.90 14.99
N LEU A 41 2.29 -17.68 14.52
CA LEU A 41 1.51 -17.01 13.47
C LEU A 41 1.62 -17.75 12.12
N GLU A 42 2.79 -18.32 11.81
CA GLU A 42 3.02 -19.10 10.59
C GLU A 42 2.21 -20.41 10.59
N VAL A 43 2.12 -21.09 11.74
CA VAL A 43 1.29 -22.28 11.91
C VAL A 43 -0.20 -21.95 11.75
N GLU A 44 -0.67 -20.86 12.38
CA GLU A 44 -2.07 -20.41 12.27
C GLU A 44 -2.45 -20.01 10.83
N ARG A 45 -1.58 -19.25 10.15
CA ARG A 45 -1.74 -18.90 8.73
C ARG A 45 -1.81 -20.14 7.85
N THR A 46 -0.91 -21.10 8.07
CA THR A 46 -0.89 -22.37 7.31
C THR A 46 -2.19 -23.15 7.48
N SER A 47 -2.71 -23.22 8.71
CA SER A 47 -4.01 -23.85 9.02
C SER A 47 -5.17 -23.16 8.29
N THR A 48 -5.20 -21.83 8.32
CA THR A 48 -6.23 -21.02 7.65
C THR A 48 -6.20 -21.20 6.13
N ASN A 49 -5.01 -21.24 5.54
CA ASN A 49 -4.85 -21.49 4.10
C ASN A 49 -5.27 -22.91 3.70
N MET A 50 -4.95 -23.93 4.52
CA MET A 50 -5.44 -25.30 4.29
C MET A 50 -6.97 -25.37 4.29
N LEU A 51 -7.63 -24.69 5.23
CA LEU A 51 -9.09 -24.58 5.28
C LEU A 51 -9.67 -23.94 4.00
N ALA A 52 -9.02 -22.90 3.47
CA ALA A 52 -9.44 -22.25 2.23
C ALA A 52 -9.36 -23.18 1.01
N VAL A 53 -8.30 -24.00 0.90
CA VAL A 53 -8.13 -24.99 -0.19
C VAL A 53 -9.15 -26.12 -0.08
N VAL A 54 -9.36 -26.67 1.12
CA VAL A 54 -10.35 -27.73 1.37
C VAL A 54 -11.78 -27.26 1.04
N GLY A 55 -12.10 -25.99 1.32
CA GLY A 55 -13.39 -25.41 0.93
C GLY A 55 -13.60 -25.29 -0.59
N GLN A 56 -12.51 -25.18 -1.36
CA GLN A 56 -12.55 -25.12 -2.83
C GLN A 56 -12.65 -26.51 -3.47
N THR A 57 -11.99 -27.52 -2.92
CA THR A 57 -12.02 -28.89 -3.44
C THR A 57 -13.39 -29.55 -3.28
N GLN A 58 -14.13 -29.26 -2.20
CA GLN A 58 -15.51 -29.76 -2.03
C GLN A 58 -16.50 -29.22 -3.08
N ARG A 59 -16.19 -28.09 -3.73
CA ARG A 59 -17.04 -27.53 -4.81
C ARG A 59 -16.76 -28.14 -6.19
N ASN A 60 -15.59 -28.74 -6.38
CA ASN A 60 -15.13 -29.25 -7.68
C ASN A 60 -15.16 -30.79 -7.79
N SER A 61 -15.99 -31.47 -7.00
CA SER A 61 -16.07 -32.93 -7.03
C SER A 61 -16.78 -33.42 -8.30
N HIS A 62 -16.00 -33.67 -9.35
CA HIS A 62 -16.33 -34.55 -10.47
C HIS A 62 -15.17 -35.52 -10.70
N ASN A 63 -15.55 -36.79 -10.89
CA ASN A 63 -14.72 -37.99 -10.86
C ASN A 63 -13.50 -37.93 -11.80
N ASP A 64 -12.29 -38.19 -11.29
CA ASP A 64 -11.23 -38.82 -12.11
C ASP A 64 -10.16 -39.50 -11.22
N ASP A 65 -10.25 -40.83 -11.12
CA ASP A 65 -9.48 -41.70 -10.20
C ASP A 65 -8.10 -42.13 -10.74
N ASN A 66 -7.47 -41.37 -11.63
CA ASN A 66 -6.22 -41.83 -12.28
C ASN A 66 -5.02 -40.88 -12.20
N ASN A 67 -5.05 -39.83 -11.38
CA ASN A 67 -3.86 -38.96 -11.25
C ASN A 67 -3.66 -38.30 -9.88
N ASP A 68 -3.78 -39.11 -8.83
CA ASP A 68 -3.60 -38.71 -7.42
C ASP A 68 -2.34 -37.89 -7.15
N ASN A 69 -1.23 -38.17 -7.84
CA ASN A 69 0.03 -37.47 -7.61
C ASN A 69 0.03 -36.06 -8.20
N GLU A 70 -0.56 -35.86 -9.37
CA GLU A 70 -0.66 -34.55 -10.00
C GLU A 70 -1.65 -33.66 -9.25
N TYR A 71 -2.77 -34.22 -8.79
CA TYR A 71 -3.73 -33.52 -7.94
C TYR A 71 -3.13 -33.13 -6.59
N LYS A 72 -2.38 -34.04 -5.93
CA LYS A 72 -1.64 -33.73 -4.70
C LYS A 72 -0.61 -32.62 -4.92
N GLN A 73 0.12 -32.65 -6.04
CA GLN A 73 1.11 -31.64 -6.38
C GLN A 73 0.47 -30.26 -6.60
N GLN A 74 -0.65 -30.20 -7.32
CA GLN A 74 -1.44 -28.97 -7.51
C GLN A 74 -2.01 -28.44 -6.19
N LEU A 75 -2.45 -29.33 -5.30
CA LEU A 75 -2.96 -28.97 -3.97
C LEU A 75 -1.86 -28.33 -3.11
N ILE A 76 -0.67 -28.96 -3.07
CA ILE A 76 0.51 -28.42 -2.37
C ILE A 76 0.90 -27.06 -2.95
N GLU A 77 0.91 -26.94 -4.28
CA GLU A 77 1.20 -25.67 -4.95
C GLU A 77 0.19 -24.59 -4.57
N GLN A 78 -1.11 -24.89 -4.52
CA GLN A 78 -2.12 -23.95 -4.04
C GLN A 78 -1.90 -23.54 -2.59
N ILE A 79 -1.65 -24.48 -1.68
CA ILE A 79 -1.40 -24.20 -0.25
C ILE A 79 -0.18 -23.27 -0.07
N VAL A 80 0.87 -23.45 -0.86
CA VAL A 80 2.09 -22.63 -0.81
C VAL A 80 1.91 -21.28 -1.52
N CYS A 81 1.14 -21.23 -2.61
CA CYS A 81 0.96 -20.04 -3.43
C CYS A 81 -0.09 -19.07 -2.88
N ILE A 82 -1.13 -19.55 -2.18
CA ILE A 82 -2.18 -18.72 -1.57
C ILE A 82 -1.60 -17.69 -0.56
N PRO A 83 -0.75 -18.07 0.43
CA PRO A 83 -0.18 -17.10 1.36
C PRO A 83 0.66 -16.06 0.64
N LYS A 84 1.50 -16.48 -0.31
CA LYS A 84 2.36 -15.57 -1.09
C LYS A 84 1.56 -14.57 -1.92
N ARG A 85 0.41 -14.99 -2.48
CA ARG A 85 -0.52 -14.11 -3.20
C ARG A 85 -1.25 -13.16 -2.24
N SER A 86 -1.72 -13.67 -1.10
CA SER A 86 -2.43 -12.87 -0.09
C SER A 86 -1.55 -11.76 0.50
N GLU A 87 -0.27 -12.03 0.78
CA GLU A 87 0.66 -11.02 1.31
C GLU A 87 0.93 -9.92 0.29
N GLY A 88 1.12 -10.28 -0.99
CA GLY A 88 1.27 -9.31 -2.08
C GLY A 88 0.02 -8.46 -2.28
N GLU A 89 -1.17 -9.06 -2.20
CA GLU A 89 -2.44 -8.34 -2.29
C GLU A 89 -2.68 -7.39 -1.11
N GLU A 90 -2.35 -7.82 0.11
CA GLU A 90 -2.48 -6.99 1.30
C GLU A 90 -1.54 -5.77 1.24
N LEU A 91 -0.31 -5.99 0.79
CA LEU A 91 0.64 -4.91 0.54
C LEU A 91 0.17 -3.97 -0.58
N LEU A 92 -0.40 -4.50 -1.66
CA LEU A 92 -0.99 -3.67 -2.72
C LEU A 92 -2.17 -2.85 -2.19
N ARG A 93 -3.02 -3.43 -1.34
CA ARG A 93 -4.15 -2.72 -0.72
C ARG A 93 -3.67 -1.62 0.22
N SER A 94 -2.63 -1.87 1.03
CA SER A 94 -2.06 -0.85 1.91
C SER A 94 -1.39 0.27 1.11
N TYR A 95 -0.67 -0.06 0.03
CA TYR A 95 -0.06 0.94 -0.84
C TYR A 95 -1.11 1.80 -1.57
N ARG A 96 -2.29 1.23 -1.89
CA ARG A 96 -3.42 2.01 -2.43
C ARG A 96 -3.92 3.09 -1.49
N LEU A 97 -3.72 2.94 -0.17
CA LEU A 97 -4.13 3.97 0.79
C LEU A 97 -3.36 5.29 0.61
N THR A 98 -2.21 5.28 -0.06
CA THR A 98 -1.48 6.50 -0.44
C THR A 98 -2.23 7.38 -1.45
N GLY A 99 -3.30 6.85 -2.06
CA GLY A 99 -4.09 7.51 -3.09
C GLY A 99 -3.45 7.52 -4.47
N LYS A 100 -2.23 6.99 -4.63
CA LYS A 100 -1.50 6.99 -5.91
C LYS A 100 -0.92 5.62 -6.17
N THR A 101 -1.29 4.97 -7.27
CA THR A 101 -0.75 3.65 -7.62
C THR A 101 -0.42 3.52 -9.09
N ILE A 102 0.58 2.69 -9.38
CA ILE A 102 1.04 2.35 -10.73
C ILE A 102 0.66 0.89 -11.00
N PHE A 103 0.10 0.62 -12.16
CA PHE A 103 -0.27 -0.74 -12.58
C PHE A 103 0.10 -0.99 -14.04
N SER A 104 0.42 -2.23 -14.37
CA SER A 104 0.72 -2.63 -15.75
C SER A 104 -0.58 -2.80 -16.54
N VAL A 105 -0.61 -2.26 -17.75
CA VAL A 105 -1.73 -2.38 -18.69
C VAL A 105 -1.28 -3.24 -19.88
N PRO A 106 -2.17 -4.08 -20.45
CA PRO A 106 -1.85 -4.82 -21.67
C PRO A 106 -1.31 -3.92 -22.79
N ASN A 107 -0.50 -4.48 -23.69
CA ASN A 107 0.18 -3.75 -24.78
C ASN A 107 1.36 -2.88 -24.35
N ASN A 108 2.03 -3.24 -23.25
CA ASN A 108 3.26 -2.57 -22.79
C ASN A 108 3.00 -1.11 -22.39
N GLU A 109 1.83 -0.86 -21.80
CA GLU A 109 1.36 0.42 -21.29
C GLU A 109 1.43 0.46 -19.77
N ILE A 110 1.52 1.66 -19.21
CA ILE A 110 1.61 1.89 -17.77
C ILE A 110 0.41 2.71 -17.34
N GLY A 111 -0.34 2.22 -16.37
CA GLY A 111 -1.47 2.92 -15.78
C GLY A 111 -1.08 3.63 -14.49
N LEU A 112 -1.47 4.89 -14.37
CA LEU A 112 -1.48 5.65 -13.13
C LEU A 112 -2.91 5.74 -12.62
N ARG A 113 -3.11 5.47 -11.34
CA ARG A 113 -4.39 5.61 -10.64
C ARG A 113 -4.24 6.64 -9.53
N PHE A 114 -5.19 7.57 -9.48
CA PHE A 114 -5.34 8.59 -8.45
C PHE A 114 -6.66 8.35 -7.73
N GLU A 115 -6.63 8.10 -6.43
CA GLU A 115 -7.81 7.96 -5.57
C GLU A 115 -7.87 9.19 -4.66
N THR A 116 -8.97 9.94 -4.76
CA THR A 116 -9.17 11.15 -3.95
C THR A 116 -9.77 10.81 -2.59
N PHE A 117 -9.38 11.54 -1.55
CA PHE A 117 -9.77 11.24 -0.17
C PHE A 117 -10.29 12.49 0.54
N PHE A 118 -11.52 12.46 1.05
CA PHE A 118 -12.10 13.59 1.77
C PHE A 118 -13.05 13.09 2.86
N GLY A 119 -13.06 13.76 4.02
CA GLY A 119 -14.01 13.45 5.10
C GLY A 119 -13.94 12.00 5.62
N GLY A 120 -12.76 11.37 5.61
CA GLY A 120 -12.60 10.00 6.11
C GLY A 120 -12.95 8.88 5.12
N ARG A 121 -13.26 9.22 3.86
CA ARG A 121 -13.62 8.25 2.81
C ARG A 121 -12.90 8.53 1.50
N TYR A 122 -12.68 7.48 0.73
CA TYR A 122 -12.24 7.59 -0.66
C TYR A 122 -13.44 7.93 -1.56
N HIS A 123 -13.17 8.71 -2.58
CA HIS A 123 -14.12 9.19 -3.58
C HIS A 123 -13.81 8.57 -4.94
N GLU A 124 -13.90 9.32 -6.03
CA GLU A 124 -13.64 8.80 -7.37
C GLU A 124 -12.16 8.49 -7.58
N SER A 125 -11.94 7.46 -8.41
CA SER A 125 -10.64 7.12 -8.96
C SER A 125 -10.47 7.70 -10.36
N TYR A 126 -9.35 8.35 -10.61
CA TYR A 126 -8.95 8.87 -11.90
C TYR A 126 -7.77 8.07 -12.46
N TYR A 127 -7.74 7.95 -13.79
CA TYR A 127 -6.77 7.12 -14.48
C TYR A 127 -6.03 7.92 -15.54
N ILE A 128 -4.74 7.63 -15.70
CA ILE A 128 -3.91 8.08 -16.82
C ILE A 128 -3.19 6.85 -17.36
N ILE A 129 -3.29 6.61 -18.66
CA ILE A 129 -2.61 5.53 -19.36
C ILE A 129 -1.45 6.13 -20.15
N LEU A 130 -0.25 5.66 -19.87
CA LEU A 130 0.99 6.07 -20.48
C LEU A 130 1.51 4.98 -21.41
N ARG A 131 2.14 5.40 -22.50
CA ARG A 131 2.85 4.51 -23.42
C ARG A 131 4.23 5.08 -23.68
N LEU A 132 5.23 4.20 -23.81
CA LEU A 132 6.56 4.60 -24.25
C LEU A 132 6.58 4.66 -25.79
N ASN A 133 6.80 5.85 -26.32
CA ASN A 133 7.01 6.05 -27.74
C ASN A 133 8.46 5.68 -28.10
N ARG A 134 8.64 4.47 -28.65
CA ARG A 134 9.97 3.92 -28.98
C ARG A 134 10.77 4.74 -29.99
N GLY A 135 10.14 5.61 -30.77
CA GLY A 135 10.83 6.44 -31.75
C GLY A 135 11.54 7.63 -31.12
N ILE A 136 11.00 8.16 -30.01
CA ILE A 136 11.45 9.41 -29.37
C ILE A 136 11.97 9.12 -27.94
N ASP A 137 11.83 7.88 -27.47
CA ASP A 137 12.14 7.42 -26.12
C ASP A 137 11.49 8.28 -25.02
N GLN A 138 10.23 8.64 -25.26
CA GLN A 138 9.43 9.51 -24.38
C GLN A 138 8.10 8.86 -24.02
N LEU A 139 7.66 9.09 -22.79
CA LEU A 139 6.33 8.74 -22.32
C LEU A 139 5.31 9.72 -22.89
N GLU A 140 4.21 9.16 -23.40
CA GLU A 140 3.05 9.89 -23.91
C GLU A 140 1.77 9.41 -23.22
N ILE A 141 0.83 10.34 -22.97
CA ILE A 141 -0.50 10.01 -22.46
C ILE A 141 -1.37 9.50 -23.61
N VAL A 142 -1.86 8.27 -23.50
CA VAL A 142 -2.75 7.64 -24.49
C VAL A 142 -4.21 7.92 -24.15
N LYS A 143 -4.58 7.77 -22.88
CA LYS A 143 -5.96 7.93 -22.39
C LYS A 143 -5.96 8.46 -20.96
N HIS A 144 -6.96 9.24 -20.59
CA HIS A 144 -7.17 9.66 -19.21
C HIS A 144 -8.64 9.87 -18.89
N THR A 145 -8.99 9.83 -17.60
CA THR A 145 -10.32 10.19 -17.08
C THR A 145 -10.32 11.53 -16.33
N ILE A 146 -9.23 12.28 -16.43
CA ILE A 146 -9.03 13.57 -15.76
C ILE A 146 -10.03 14.63 -16.27
N PRO A 147 -10.65 15.44 -15.37
CA PRO A 147 -11.56 16.51 -15.75
C PRO A 147 -10.92 17.55 -16.69
N HIS A 148 -11.71 18.07 -17.65
CA HIS A 148 -11.21 18.93 -18.74
C HIS A 148 -10.62 20.28 -18.28
N PHE A 149 -10.98 20.75 -17.09
CA PHE A 149 -10.44 22.01 -16.55
C PHE A 149 -8.99 21.86 -16.04
N ILE A 150 -8.49 20.62 -15.87
CA ILE A 150 -7.09 20.38 -15.48
C ILE A 150 -6.27 20.28 -16.77
N PRO A 151 -5.29 21.18 -16.99
CA PRO A 151 -4.55 21.27 -18.26
C PRO A 151 -3.48 20.17 -18.38
N ILE A 152 -3.94 18.92 -18.58
CA ILE A 152 -3.05 17.75 -18.59
C ILE A 152 -1.99 17.80 -19.70
N ALA A 153 -2.31 18.39 -20.85
CA ALA A 153 -1.39 18.49 -21.98
C ALA A 153 -0.20 19.42 -21.68
N ASP A 154 -0.44 20.51 -20.95
CA ASP A 154 0.62 21.44 -20.54
C ASP A 154 1.49 20.80 -19.46
N ILE A 155 0.87 20.18 -18.45
CA ILE A 155 1.57 19.46 -17.37
C ILE A 155 2.39 18.30 -17.93
N GLN A 156 1.87 17.59 -18.95
CA GLN A 156 2.58 16.54 -19.66
C GLN A 156 3.86 17.07 -20.32
N ARG A 157 3.75 18.17 -21.07
CA ARG A 157 4.88 18.75 -21.81
C ARG A 157 5.99 19.23 -20.87
N GLU A 158 5.62 19.73 -19.70
CA GLU A 158 6.58 20.31 -18.74
C GLU A 158 7.24 19.26 -17.84
N HIS A 159 6.50 18.25 -17.38
CA HIS A 159 6.97 17.39 -16.29
C HIS A 159 7.04 15.90 -16.62
N LEU A 160 6.26 15.36 -17.57
CA LEU A 160 6.13 13.90 -17.73
C LEU A 160 7.46 13.20 -18.02
N ASN A 161 8.27 13.78 -18.91
CA ASN A 161 9.56 13.22 -19.33
C ASN A 161 10.77 13.82 -18.58
N THR A 162 10.54 14.77 -17.67
CA THR A 162 11.61 15.43 -16.90
C THR A 162 11.59 14.96 -15.45
N ASN A 163 10.42 14.98 -14.80
CA ASN A 163 10.23 14.55 -13.42
C ASN A 163 8.82 13.99 -13.24
N ILE A 164 8.71 12.66 -13.27
CA ILE A 164 7.44 11.96 -13.16
C ILE A 164 6.76 12.17 -11.80
N ASP A 165 7.53 12.31 -10.72
CA ASP A 165 6.98 12.53 -9.37
C ASP A 165 6.30 13.89 -9.28
N THR A 166 6.88 14.90 -9.93
CA THR A 166 6.31 16.26 -10.03
C THR A 166 5.03 16.24 -10.86
N PHE A 167 5.04 15.53 -12.00
CA PHE A 167 3.84 15.31 -12.81
C PHE A 167 2.70 14.68 -11.98
N ILE A 168 2.99 13.58 -11.28
CA ILE A 168 2.02 12.88 -10.42
C ILE A 168 1.50 13.81 -9.32
N SER A 169 2.39 14.54 -8.65
CA SER A 169 2.03 15.43 -7.54
C SER A 169 1.13 16.58 -7.97
N ILE A 170 1.40 17.20 -9.13
CA ILE A 170 0.57 18.30 -9.64
C ILE A 170 -0.84 17.80 -9.97
N ILE A 171 -0.95 16.66 -10.67
CA ILE A 171 -2.26 16.10 -11.03
C ILE A 171 -3.04 15.73 -9.78
N ASP A 172 -2.41 15.05 -8.84
CA ASP A 172 -3.01 14.63 -7.57
C ASP A 172 -3.54 15.83 -6.77
N ASN A 173 -2.74 16.89 -6.62
CA ASN A 173 -3.14 18.09 -5.91
C ASN A 173 -4.35 18.77 -6.56
N ASN A 174 -4.40 18.84 -7.89
CA ASN A 174 -5.53 19.42 -8.61
C ASN A 174 -6.81 18.60 -8.44
N LEU A 175 -6.72 17.27 -8.56
CA LEU A 175 -7.85 16.36 -8.35
C LEU A 175 -8.36 16.44 -6.91
N GLN A 176 -7.44 16.41 -5.95
CA GLN A 176 -7.74 16.47 -4.53
C GLN A 176 -8.40 17.80 -4.15
N ALA A 177 -7.91 18.93 -4.66
CA ALA A 177 -8.51 20.24 -4.43
C ALA A 177 -9.92 20.35 -5.04
N PHE A 178 -10.12 19.82 -6.24
CA PHE A 178 -11.42 19.78 -6.89
C PHE A 178 -12.45 18.98 -6.08
N VAL A 179 -12.10 17.73 -5.71
CA VAL A 179 -13.01 16.86 -4.95
C VAL A 179 -13.27 17.45 -3.57
N ALA A 180 -12.24 17.92 -2.86
CA ALA A 180 -12.42 18.55 -1.56
C ALA A 180 -13.40 19.74 -1.62
N ARG A 181 -13.26 20.64 -2.60
CA ARG A 181 -14.16 21.78 -2.75
C ARG A 181 -15.59 21.35 -3.11
N ARG A 182 -15.76 20.36 -3.98
CA ARG A 182 -17.07 19.82 -4.35
C ARG A 182 -17.79 19.20 -3.14
N GLU A 183 -17.07 18.40 -2.35
CA GLU A 183 -17.63 17.77 -1.15
C GLU A 183 -17.94 18.78 -0.05
N GLN A 184 -17.10 19.81 0.13
CA GLN A 184 -17.38 20.94 1.04
C GLN A 184 -18.70 21.64 0.68
N LEU A 185 -18.93 21.91 -0.60
CA LEU A 185 -20.17 22.54 -1.06
C LEU A 185 -21.38 21.63 -0.83
N SER A 186 -21.26 20.34 -1.15
CA SER A 186 -22.31 19.35 -0.89
C SER A 186 -22.67 19.27 0.60
N GLN A 187 -21.69 19.32 1.50
CA GLN A 187 -21.93 19.38 2.94
C GLN A 187 -22.69 20.64 3.35
N LEU A 188 -22.32 21.81 2.80
CA LEU A 188 -23.02 23.07 3.07
C LEU A 188 -24.47 23.06 2.57
N GLU A 189 -24.72 22.52 1.38
CA GLU A 189 -26.07 22.42 0.81
C GLU A 189 -26.97 21.51 1.66
N ASN A 190 -26.45 20.39 2.14
CA ASN A 190 -27.19 19.50 3.04
C ASN A 190 -27.52 20.17 4.38
N VAL A 191 -26.59 20.95 4.94
CA VAL A 191 -26.82 21.71 6.19
C VAL A 191 -27.86 22.83 5.98
N ASN A 192 -27.79 23.54 4.85
CA ASN A 192 -28.69 24.65 4.55
C ASN A 192 -30.08 24.18 4.05
N GLY A 193 -30.16 23.01 3.42
CA GLY A 193 -31.40 22.37 2.98
C GLY A 193 -32.28 21.93 4.15
N ALA A 194 -31.67 21.40 5.22
CA ALA A 194 -32.39 21.01 6.44
C ALA A 194 -33.04 22.21 7.19
N GLY A 195 -32.67 23.46 6.86
CA GLY A 195 -33.26 24.66 7.43
C GLY A 195 -34.50 25.19 6.68
N ARG A 196 -34.86 24.63 5.52
CA ARG A 196 -35.98 25.12 4.70
C ARG A 196 -37.32 24.41 4.94
N ASP A 197 -37.31 23.26 5.60
CA ASP A 197 -38.52 22.45 5.80
C ASP A 197 -39.34 22.82 7.05
N ASN A 198 -38.93 23.84 7.82
CA ASN A 198 -39.58 24.21 9.10
C ASN A 198 -40.51 25.44 9.03
N ASN A 199 -40.83 25.98 7.85
CA ASN A 199 -41.72 27.14 7.70
C ASN A 199 -42.87 26.83 6.72
N SER A 200 -43.66 25.81 7.02
CA SER A 200 -44.94 25.54 6.33
C SER A 200 -45.95 24.96 7.34
N GLU A 201 -46.44 25.81 8.24
CA GLU A 201 -47.74 25.68 8.90
C GLU A 201 -48.43 27.04 8.93
#